data_AF-A0A4R2THN8-F1
#
_entry.id   AF-A0A4R2THN8-F1
#
_cell.length_a   1.000
_cell.length_b   1.000
_cell.length_c   1.000
_cell.angle_alpha   90.00
_cell.angle_beta   90.00
_cell.angle_gamma   90.00
#
_symmetry.space_group_name_H-M   'P 1'
#
loop_
_entity.id
_entity.type
_entity.pdbx_description
1 polymer ?
#
loop_
_entity_poly.entity_id
_entity_poly.type
_entity_poly.pdbx_seq_one_letter_code
_entity_poly.pdbx_strand_id
1 'polypeptide(L)' 'MLVGTMEKADELDVVGQAVLRAATDGKPRMRYPAGSVARKVAFIRRFAPASSVDTALRKQLRLDS' A
#
# COMPACT_ATOMS: atom_id res chain seq x y z
N MET A 1 1.08 21.46 -3.03
CA MET A 1 0.00 20.49 -3.34
C MET A 1 0.27 19.16 -2.62
N LEU A 2 0.32 19.15 -1.27
CA LEU A 2 0.61 17.93 -0.47
C LEU A 2 -0.28 17.77 0.78
N VAL A 3 -0.99 18.82 1.20
CA VAL A 3 -1.75 18.81 2.46
C VAL A 3 -2.94 17.84 2.39
N GLY A 4 -3.69 17.81 1.28
CA GLY A 4 -4.87 16.95 1.14
C GLY A 4 -4.58 15.44 0.96
N THR A 5 -3.32 15.05 0.72
CA THR A 5 -2.95 13.62 0.61
C THR A 5 -2.56 13.01 1.95
N MET A 6 -2.09 13.83 2.90
CA MET A 6 -1.73 13.34 4.24
C MET A 6 -2.96 13.01 5.09
N GLU A 7 -4.11 13.66 4.85
CA GLU A 7 -5.38 13.35 5.54
C GLU A 7 -5.90 11.93 5.26
N LYS A 8 -5.53 11.35 4.12
CA LYS A 8 -5.90 9.97 3.74
C LYS A 8 -4.76 8.96 3.95
N ALA A 9 -3.63 9.40 4.49
CA ALA A 9 -2.51 8.52 4.76
C ALA A 9 -2.83 7.55 5.90
N ASP A 10 -2.21 6.38 5.87
CA ASP A 10 -2.28 5.46 7.01
C ASP A 10 -1.67 6.12 8.25
N GLU A 11 -2.21 5.78 9.42
CA GLU A 11 -1.75 6.28 10.70
C GLU A 11 -0.26 5.92 10.93
N LEU A 12 0.48 6.85 11.54
CA LEU A 12 1.93 6.72 11.78
C LEU A 12 2.28 5.45 12.54
N ASP A 13 1.45 5.04 13.51
CA ASP A 13 1.66 3.82 14.28
C ASP A 13 1.61 2.56 13.40
N VAL A 14 0.67 2.50 12.46
CA VAL A 14 0.53 1.37 11.53
C VAL A 14 1.75 1.24 10.63
N VAL A 15 2.31 2.37 10.18
CA VAL A 15 3.55 2.40 9.39
C VAL A 15 4.74 1.98 10.27
N GLY A 16 4.82 2.49 11.49
CA GLY A 16 5.87 2.14 12.46
C GLY A 16 5.93 0.63 12.73
N GLN A 17 4.78 -0.01 12.96
CA GLN A 17 4.70 -1.46 13.13
C GLN A 17 5.15 -2.23 11.88
N ALA A 18 4.81 -1.75 10.68
CA ALA A 18 5.24 -2.37 9.44
C ALA A 18 6.77 -2.30 9.26
N VAL A 19 7.38 -1.16 9.59
CA VAL A 19 8.83 -0.97 9.55
C VAL A 19 9.53 -1.85 10.58
N LEU A 20 9.02 -1.87 11.83
CA LEU A 20 9.57 -2.73 12.88
C LEU A 20 9.56 -4.19 12.42
N ARG A 21 8.43 -4.67 11.90
CA ARG A 21 8.31 -6.02 11.37
C ARG A 21 9.29 -6.28 10.23
N ALA A 22 9.50 -5.32 9.34
CA ALA A 22 10.45 -5.45 8.25
C ALA A 22 11.90 -5.58 8.73
N ALA A 23 12.26 -4.86 9.80
CA ALA A 23 13.59 -4.89 10.41
C ALA A 23 13.84 -6.16 11.24
N THR A 24 12.80 -6.76 11.84
CA THR A 24 12.94 -7.91 12.75
C THR A 24 12.63 -9.27 12.11
N ASP A 25 12.06 -9.32 10.89
CA ASP A 25 11.72 -10.60 10.23
C ASP A 25 13.02 -11.35 9.85
N GLY A 26 13.23 -12.55 10.42
CA GLY A 26 14.41 -13.38 10.16
C GLY A 26 14.54 -13.88 8.70
N LYS A 27 13.50 -13.72 7.90
CA LYS A 27 13.52 -13.84 6.43
C LYS A 27 12.83 -12.63 5.81
N PRO A 28 13.59 -11.57 5.47
CA PRO A 28 13.03 -10.34 4.95
C PRO A 28 12.22 -10.58 3.68
N ARG A 29 10.99 -10.04 3.64
CA ARG A 29 10.14 -10.08 2.44
C ARG A 29 10.34 -8.85 1.59
N MET A 30 10.16 -9.00 0.28
CA MET A 30 10.23 -7.88 -0.66
C MET A 30 9.11 -6.82 -0.45
N ARG A 31 8.01 -7.19 0.24
CA ARG A 31 6.85 -6.31 0.43
C ARG A 31 6.26 -6.47 1.84
N TYR A 32 6.12 -5.35 2.54
CA TYR A 32 5.43 -5.25 3.83
C TYR A 32 4.25 -4.29 3.69
N PRO A 33 3.06 -4.78 3.30
CA PRO A 33 1.89 -3.93 3.16
C PRO A 33 1.49 -3.36 4.53
N ALA A 34 1.71 -2.05 4.70
CA ALA A 34 1.23 -1.28 5.84
C ALA A 34 -0.24 -0.89 5.62
N GLY A 35 -1.03 -0.86 6.68
CA GLY A 35 -2.44 -0.48 6.57
C GLY A 35 -3.37 -1.56 6.00
N SER A 36 -4.67 -1.29 6.13
CA SER A 36 -5.73 -2.20 5.70
C SER A 36 -5.89 -2.21 4.17
N VAL A 37 -5.68 -1.05 3.53
CA VAL A 37 -5.80 -0.88 2.08
C VAL A 37 -4.68 -1.62 1.35
N ALA A 38 -3.42 -1.49 1.76
CA ALA A 38 -2.32 -2.18 1.08
C ALA A 38 -2.43 -3.70 1.17
N ARG A 39 -2.97 -4.24 2.28
CA ARG A 39 -3.26 -5.68 2.40
C ARG A 39 -4.35 -6.12 1.43
N LYS A 40 -5.44 -5.35 1.29
CA LYS A 40 -6.51 -5.63 0.33
C LYS A 40 -5.98 -5.61 -1.11
N VAL A 41 -5.15 -4.62 -1.46
CA VAL A 41 -4.51 -4.54 -2.77
C VAL A 41 -3.58 -5.74 -3.02
N ALA A 42 -2.78 -6.14 -2.02
CA ALA A 42 -1.92 -7.32 -2.11
C ALA A 42 -2.73 -8.61 -2.35
N PHE A 43 -3.91 -8.73 -1.73
CA PHE A 43 -4.82 -9.85 -1.95
C PHE A 43 -5.42 -9.82 -3.36
N ILE A 44 -5.96 -8.68 -3.80
CA ILE A 44 -6.54 -8.53 -5.14
C ILE A 44 -5.50 -8.84 -6.22
N ARG A 45 -4.26 -8.37 -6.07
CA ARG A 45 -3.20 -8.62 -7.07
C ARG A 45 -2.80 -10.09 -7.20
N ARG A 46 -3.23 -10.95 -6.26
CA ARG A 46 -3.03 -12.40 -6.34
C ARG A 46 -4.10 -13.11 -7.18
N PHE A 47 -5.25 -12.47 -7.40
CA PHE A 47 -6.41 -13.04 -8.10
C PHE A 47 -6.86 -12.24 -9.33
N ALA A 48 -6.47 -10.97 -9.43
CA ALA A 48 -6.85 -10.08 -10.52
C ALA A 48 -5.67 -9.83 -11.48
N PRO A 49 -5.94 -9.64 -12.79
CA PRO A 49 -4.94 -9.25 -13.77
C PRO A 49 -4.26 -7.94 -13.39
N ALA A 50 -2.94 -7.87 -13.60
CA ALA A 50 -2.14 -6.70 -13.23
C ALA A 50 -2.64 -5.40 -13.89
N SER A 51 -3.14 -5.48 -15.13
CA SER A 51 -3.67 -4.34 -15.90
C SER A 51 -4.91 -3.70 -15.25
N SER A 52 -5.84 -4.51 -14.74
CA SER A 52 -7.06 -4.02 -14.11
C SER A 52 -6.77 -3.35 -12.76
N VAL A 53 -5.87 -3.93 -11.96
CA VAL A 53 -5.44 -3.36 -10.68
C VAL A 53 -4.71 -2.04 -10.88
N ASP A 54 -3.81 -1.99 -11.87
CA ASP A 54 -3.05 -0.78 -12.20
C ASP A 54 -3.96 0.36 -12.66
N THR A 55 -4.93 0.07 -13.54
CA THR A 55 -5.90 1.06 -14.02
C THR A 55 -6.73 1.65 -12.88
N ALA A 56 -7.20 0.81 -11.95
CA ALA A 56 -7.96 1.26 -10.78
C ALA A 56 -7.10 2.12 -9.84
N LEU A 57 -5.83 1.75 -9.66
CA LEU A 57 -4.90 2.47 -8.80
C LEU A 57 -4.54 3.85 -9.37
N ARG A 58 -4.32 3.96 -10.69
CA ARG A 58 -4.07 5.26 -11.35
C ARG A 58 -5.26 6.20 -11.19
N LYS A 59 -6.48 5.70 -11.38
CA LYS A 59 -7.71 6.48 -11.14
C LYS A 59 -7.80 6.96 -9.69
N GLN A 60 -7.56 6.08 -8.73
CA GLN A 60 -7.65 6.42 -7.30
C GLN A 60 -6.61 7.46 -6.87
N LEU A 61 -5.40 7.36 -7.42
CA LEU A 61 -4.29 8.29 -7.14
C LEU A 61 -4.31 9.53 -8.03
N ARG A 62 -5.28 9.67 -8.94
CA ARG A 62 -5.35 10.75 -9.94
C ARG A 62 -4.06 10.87 -10.75
N LEU A 63 -3.47 9.73 -11.09
CA LEU A 63 -2.27 9.60 -11.93
C LEU A 63 -2.63 9.37 -13.41
N ASP A 64 -3.92 9.33 -13.74
CA ASP A 64 -4.38 9.43 -15.13
C ASP A 64 -4.24 10.89 -15.57
N SER A 65 -3.16 11.17 -16.30
CA SER A 65 -2.97 12.37 -17.14
C SER A 65 -3.22 12.04 -18.60
#